data_AF-A0A7Y2TX19-F1
#
_entry.id   AF-A0A7Y2TX19-F1
#
_cell.length_a   1.000
_cell.length_b   1.000
_cell.length_c   1.000
_cell.angle_alpha   90.00
_cell.angle_beta   90.00
_cell.angle_gamma   90.00
#
_symmetry.space_group_name_H-M   'P 1'
#
loop_
_entity.id
_entity.type
_entity.pdbx_description
1 polymer ?
#
loop_
_entity_poly.entity_id
_entity_poly.type
_entity_poly.pdbx_seq_one_letter_code
_entity_poly.pdbx_strand_id
1 'polypeptide(L)'
;MAFLANPPRVPLFWRNAPSPRPHLIDPLAFFAALILGPIVFTLLTFYLFIPMFALAFGAPTYLTFGALFFWLALRKGWDSWPQITGVGFLANLASAPAVFLVLSHFEAMEATMMIIGMGCIFAPLWSLFFALLYRWLRLDFYTS
;
A
#
# COMPACT_ATOMS: atom_id res chain seq x y z
N MET A 1 16.35 20.27 42.90
CA MET A 1 15.27 19.44 42.33
C MET A 1 15.47 19.37 40.82
N ALA A 2 16.09 18.30 40.34
CA ALA A 2 16.40 18.11 38.92
C ALA A 2 15.28 17.29 38.27
N PHE A 3 14.35 17.97 37.60
CA PHE A 3 13.39 17.35 36.69
C PHE A 3 14.14 16.98 35.40
N LEU A 4 14.79 15.82 35.39
CA LEU A 4 15.24 15.19 34.15
C LEU A 4 13.99 14.77 33.38
N ALA A 5 13.62 15.58 32.40
CA ALA A 5 12.59 15.26 31.42
C ALA A 5 12.99 13.97 30.71
N ASN A 6 12.37 12.86 31.12
CA ASN A 6 12.44 11.59 30.41
C ASN A 6 11.63 11.81 29.12
N PRO A 7 12.25 11.90 27.94
CA PRO A 7 11.49 12.09 26.72
C PRO A 7 10.53 10.90 26.56
N PRO A 8 9.30 11.12 26.07
CA PRO A 8 8.35 10.05 25.86
C PRO A 8 9.01 8.96 25.01
N ARG A 9 8.99 7.71 25.51
CA ARG A 9 9.48 6.54 24.79
C ARG A 9 8.52 6.28 23.63
N VAL A 10 8.66 7.07 22.56
CA VAL A 10 8.02 6.78 21.29
C VAL A 10 8.52 5.40 20.89
N PRO A 11 7.62 4.43 20.66
CA PRO A 11 8.08 3.08 20.45
C PRO A 11 8.92 3.02 19.17
N LEU A 12 9.94 2.15 19.20
CA LEU A 12 11.10 2.16 18.27
C LEU A 12 10.71 2.15 16.78
N PHE A 13 9.51 1.70 16.45
CA PHE A 13 8.97 1.62 15.10
C PHE A 13 8.65 2.97 14.43
N TRP A 14 8.65 4.08 15.15
CA TRP A 14 8.39 5.42 14.59
C TRP A 14 9.64 6.30 14.42
N ARG A 15 10.83 5.76 14.67
CA ARG A 15 12.06 6.55 14.76
C ARG A 15 12.76 6.69 13.42
N ASN A 16 12.08 7.25 12.42
CA ASN A 16 12.73 7.70 11.20
C ASN A 16 12.92 9.22 11.32
N ALA A 17 14.16 9.66 11.58
CA ALA A 17 14.51 11.07 11.44
C ALA A 17 14.19 11.50 9.99
N PRO A 18 13.57 12.66 9.75
CA PRO A 18 13.38 13.15 8.39
C PRO A 18 14.73 13.20 7.68
N SER A 19 14.90 12.42 6.61
CA SER A 19 16.10 12.54 5.78
C SER A 19 16.13 13.94 5.17
N PRO A 20 17.23 14.70 5.28
CA PRO A 20 17.34 16.04 4.69
C PRO A 20 17.29 16.06 3.17
N ARG A 21 17.33 14.89 2.52
CA ARG A 21 17.32 14.76 1.06
C ARG A 21 15.93 14.37 0.55
N PRO A 22 15.51 14.92 -0.61
CA PRO A 22 14.29 14.46 -1.27
C PRO A 22 14.38 12.94 -1.46
N HIS A 23 13.43 12.18 -0.91
CA HIS A 23 13.39 10.74 -1.09
C HIS A 23 13.12 10.47 -2.58
N LEU A 24 14.17 10.08 -3.30
CA LEU A 24 14.10 9.82 -4.72
C LEU A 24 13.43 8.46 -4.90
N ILE A 25 12.31 8.43 -5.62
CA ILE A 25 11.59 7.18 -5.90
C ILE A 25 12.17 6.59 -7.17
N ASP A 26 12.59 5.33 -7.12
CA ASP A 26 12.94 4.56 -8.31
C ASP A 26 11.64 4.20 -9.06
N PRO A 27 11.35 4.81 -10.23
CA PRO A 27 10.09 4.61 -10.91
C PRO A 27 9.94 3.18 -11.42
N LEU A 28 11.04 2.54 -11.83
CA LEU A 28 10.99 1.17 -12.34
C LEU A 28 10.70 0.19 -11.21
N ALA A 29 11.42 0.30 -10.09
CA ALA A 29 11.15 -0.51 -8.91
C ALA A 29 9.74 -0.27 -8.36
N PHE A 30 9.25 0.98 -8.41
CA PHE A 30 7.91 1.34 -7.98
C PHE A 30 6.83 0.62 -8.80
N PHE A 31 6.82 0.78 -10.13
CA PHE A 31 5.81 0.16 -10.97
C PHE A 31 5.94 -1.38 -10.99
N ALA A 32 7.16 -1.90 -10.98
CA ALA A 32 7.40 -3.34 -10.89
C ALA A 32 6.82 -3.90 -9.59
N ALA A 33 7.13 -3.31 -8.43
CA ALA A 33 6.59 -3.75 -7.15
C ALA A 33 5.06 -3.58 -7.08
N LEU A 34 4.52 -2.53 -7.69
CA LEU A 34 3.08 -2.25 -7.68
C LEU A 34 2.31 -3.34 -8.43
N ILE A 35 2.81 -3.75 -9.59
CA ILE A 35 2.18 -4.81 -10.39
C ILE A 35 2.46 -6.19 -9.77
N LEU A 36 3.70 -6.43 -9.31
CA LEU A 36 4.11 -7.71 -8.76
C LEU A 36 3.50 -8.00 -7.38
N GLY A 37 3.18 -6.98 -6.58
CA GLY A 37 2.62 -7.17 -5.22
C GLY A 37 1.39 -8.09 -5.21
N PRO A 38 0.32 -7.74 -5.94
CA PRO A 38 -0.86 -8.58 -6.11
C PRO A 38 -0.55 -9.94 -6.77
N ILE A 39 0.28 -9.95 -7.82
CA ILE A 39 0.61 -11.19 -8.56
C ILE A 39 1.33 -12.19 -7.67
N VAL A 40 2.39 -11.78 -6.99
CA VAL A 40 3.17 -12.65 -6.09
C VAL A 40 2.30 -13.14 -4.95
N PHE A 41 1.52 -12.26 -4.31
CA PHE A 41 0.57 -12.68 -3.28
C PHE A 41 -0.41 -13.75 -3.79
N THR A 42 -1.02 -13.52 -4.95
CA THR A 42 -1.98 -14.45 -5.54
C THR A 42 -1.30 -15.76 -5.94
N LEU A 43 -0.10 -15.75 -6.52
CA LEU A 43 0.66 -16.97 -6.85
C LEU A 43 1.06 -17.77 -5.61
N LEU A 44 1.27 -17.11 -4.46
CA LEU A 44 1.55 -17.80 -3.19
C LEU A 44 0.29 -18.35 -2.52
N THR A 45 -0.89 -17.86 -2.88
CA THR A 45 -2.18 -18.17 -2.22
C THR A 45 -3.24 -18.72 -3.17
N PHE A 46 -2.87 -19.05 -4.42
CA PHE A 46 -3.81 -19.37 -5.51
C PHE A 46 -4.74 -20.54 -5.18
N TYR A 47 -4.29 -21.48 -4.35
CA TYR A 47 -5.06 -22.63 -3.89
C TYR A 47 -6.29 -22.25 -3.06
N LEU A 48 -6.39 -21.01 -2.57
CA LEU A 48 -7.55 -20.51 -1.83
C LEU A 48 -8.70 -20.03 -2.72
N PHE A 49 -8.55 -20.02 -4.06
CA PHE A 49 -9.48 -19.50 -5.08
C PHE A 49 -9.86 -18.00 -4.94
N ILE A 50 -10.24 -17.55 -3.74
CA ILE A 50 -10.57 -16.17 -3.38
C ILE A 50 -9.48 -15.17 -3.84
N PRO A 51 -8.17 -15.43 -3.68
CA PRO A 51 -7.13 -14.49 -4.15
C PRO A 51 -7.10 -14.29 -5.66
N MET A 52 -7.57 -15.25 -6.46
CA MET A 52 -7.67 -15.12 -7.91
C MET A 52 -8.78 -14.12 -8.29
N PHE A 53 -9.94 -14.23 -7.64
CA PHE A 53 -11.05 -13.28 -7.83
C PHE A 53 -10.69 -11.90 -7.31
N ALA A 54 -10.04 -11.83 -6.14
CA ALA A 54 -9.55 -10.57 -5.59
C ALA A 54 -8.61 -9.88 -6.59
N LEU A 55 -7.71 -10.62 -7.24
CA LEU A 55 -6.82 -10.07 -8.27
C LEU A 55 -7.60 -9.49 -9.45
N ALA A 56 -8.55 -10.24 -10.01
CA ALA A 56 -9.31 -9.80 -11.18
C ALA A 56 -10.14 -8.52 -10.92
N PHE A 57 -10.81 -8.42 -9.77
CA PHE A 57 -11.73 -7.33 -9.48
C PHE A 57 -11.11 -6.19 -8.66
N GLY A 58 -10.16 -6.49 -7.77
CA GLY A 58 -9.52 -5.52 -6.89
C GLY A 58 -8.25 -4.89 -7.46
N ALA A 59 -7.60 -5.49 -8.46
CA ALA A 59 -6.38 -4.91 -9.03
C ALA A 59 -6.60 -3.50 -9.62
N PRO A 60 -7.69 -3.19 -10.35
CA PRO A 60 -7.89 -1.84 -10.87
C PRO A 60 -7.92 -0.75 -9.79
N THR A 61 -8.59 -1.00 -8.66
CA THR A 61 -8.65 -0.03 -7.55
C THR A 61 -7.30 0.10 -6.84
N TYR A 62 -6.60 -1.02 -6.62
CA TYR A 62 -5.26 -1.03 -6.05
C TYR A 62 -4.22 -0.31 -6.93
N LEU A 63 -4.21 -0.59 -8.24
CA LEU A 63 -3.25 -0.01 -9.18
C LEU A 63 -3.47 1.49 -9.38
N THR A 64 -4.68 2.00 -9.16
CA THR A 64 -5.00 3.43 -9.30
C THR A 64 -4.79 4.17 -7.98
N PHE A 65 -5.54 3.82 -6.93
CA PHE A 65 -5.47 4.50 -5.64
C PHE A 65 -4.20 4.13 -4.87
N GLY A 66 -3.79 2.86 -4.89
CA GLY A 66 -2.55 2.41 -4.27
C GLY A 66 -1.34 3.09 -4.90
N ALA A 67 -1.26 3.20 -6.24
CA ALA A 67 -0.18 3.93 -6.89
C ALA A 67 -0.05 5.37 -6.38
N LEU A 68 -1.15 6.12 -6.37
CA LEU A 68 -1.15 7.50 -5.88
C LEU A 68 -0.70 7.58 -4.41
N PHE A 69 -1.28 6.74 -3.56
CA PHE A 69 -1.03 6.79 -2.12
C PHE A 69 0.38 6.31 -1.75
N PHE A 70 0.89 5.25 -2.37
CA PHE A 70 2.26 4.79 -2.15
C PHE A 70 3.29 5.79 -2.66
N TRP A 71 3.04 6.41 -3.83
CA TRP A 71 3.91 7.45 -4.35
C TRP A 71 4.01 8.62 -3.36
N LEU A 72 2.87 9.09 -2.85
CA LEU A 72 2.83 10.16 -1.84
C LEU A 72 3.49 9.75 -0.51
N ALA A 73 3.30 8.50 -0.07
CA ALA A 73 3.90 7.97 1.15
C ALA A 73 5.44 7.89 1.03
N LEU A 74 5.94 7.32 -0.06
CA LEU A 74 7.37 7.21 -0.33
C LEU A 74 8.03 8.59 -0.45
N ARG A 75 7.36 9.58 -1.08
CA ARG A 75 7.86 10.97 -1.11
C ARG A 75 8.00 11.60 0.27
N LYS A 76 7.21 11.16 1.24
CA LYS A 76 7.29 11.57 2.65
C LYS A 76 8.32 10.76 3.46
N GLY A 77 9.07 9.87 2.80
CA GLY A 77 10.05 8.98 3.44
C GLY A 77 9.41 7.83 4.23
N TRP A 78 8.14 7.51 3.98
CA TRP A 78 7.50 6.33 4.58
C TRP A 78 7.82 5.12 3.74
N ASP A 79 8.85 4.37 4.10
CA ASP A 79 9.32 3.18 3.36
C ASP A 79 9.26 1.89 4.17
N SER A 80 8.79 1.95 5.42
CA SER A 80 8.62 0.76 6.26
C SER A 80 7.39 -0.03 5.83
N TRP A 81 7.50 -1.37 5.88
CA TRP A 81 6.40 -2.25 5.50
C TRP A 81 5.10 -2.02 6.31
N PRO A 82 5.11 -1.70 7.62
CA PRO A 82 3.86 -1.44 8.35
C PRO A 82 3.17 -0.16 7.88
N GLN A 83 3.96 0.90 7.62
CA GLN A 83 3.42 2.18 7.12
C GLN A 83 2.75 1.98 5.77
N ILE A 84 3.44 1.33 4.82
CA ILE A 84 2.91 1.10 3.48
C ILE A 84 1.70 0.16 3.51
N THR A 85 1.70 -0.87 4.36
CA THR A 85 0.54 -1.75 4.58
C THR A 85 -0.68 -0.95 5.04
N GLY A 86 -0.51 -0.06 6.02
CA GLY A 86 -1.57 0.84 6.48
C GLY A 86 -2.03 1.83 5.41
N VAL A 87 -1.11 2.38 4.62
CA VAL A 87 -1.43 3.23 3.48
C VAL A 87 -2.27 2.48 2.44
N GLY A 88 -1.99 1.20 2.21
CA GLY A 88 -2.79 0.33 1.34
C GLY A 88 -4.24 0.19 1.77
N PHE A 89 -4.45 -0.05 3.05
CA PHE A 89 -5.79 -0.07 3.63
C PHE A 89 -6.51 1.28 3.47
N LEU A 90 -5.82 2.39 3.75
CA LEU A 90 -6.39 3.73 3.56
C LEU A 90 -6.69 4.05 2.09
N ALA A 91 -5.85 3.61 1.16
CA ALA A 91 -6.08 3.77 -0.27
C ALA A 91 -7.35 3.03 -0.71
N ASN A 92 -7.59 1.82 -0.19
CA ASN A 92 -8.85 1.09 -0.43
C ASN A 92 -10.07 1.87 0.07
N LEU A 93 -10.02 2.38 1.31
CA LEU A 93 -11.13 3.18 1.86
C LEU A 93 -11.35 4.48 1.06
N ALA A 94 -10.27 5.14 0.65
CA ALA A 94 -10.34 6.34 -0.18
C ALA A 94 -10.90 6.07 -1.58
N SER A 95 -10.78 4.84 -2.08
CA SER A 95 -11.37 4.43 -3.37
C SER A 95 -12.88 4.21 -3.31
N ALA A 96 -13.45 4.01 -2.12
CA ALA A 96 -14.85 3.63 -1.96
C ALA A 96 -15.87 4.59 -2.61
N PRO A 97 -15.75 5.93 -2.48
CA PRO A 97 -16.66 6.85 -3.15
C PRO A 97 -16.58 6.75 -4.68
N ALA A 98 -15.36 6.62 -5.23
CA ALA A 98 -15.17 6.50 -6.67
C ALA A 98 -15.74 5.20 -7.22
N VAL A 99 -15.47 4.07 -6.54
CA VAL A 99 -16.02 2.76 -6.90
C VAL A 99 -17.55 2.78 -6.82
N PHE A 100 -18.12 3.37 -5.77
CA PHE A 100 -19.57 3.51 -5.62
C PHE A 100 -20.20 4.31 -6.76
N LEU A 101 -19.62 5.47 -7.11
CA LEU A 101 -20.13 6.30 -8.22
C LEU A 101 -20.05 5.58 -9.57
N VAL A 102 -18.96 4.86 -9.83
CA VAL A 102 -18.80 4.10 -11.07
C VAL A 102 -19.79 2.95 -11.13
N LEU A 103 -19.90 2.13 -10.09
CA LEU A 103 -20.72 0.92 -10.12
C LEU A 103 -22.22 1.19 -9.95
N SER A 104 -22.61 2.29 -9.31
CA SER A 104 -24.02 2.72 -9.27
C SER A 104 -24.54 3.06 -10.67
N HIS A 105 -23.69 3.56 -11.57
CA HIS A 105 -24.05 3.79 -12.97
C HIS A 105 -24.37 2.49 -13.73
N PHE A 106 -23.81 1.36 -13.31
CA PHE A 106 -24.05 0.03 -13.91
C PHE A 106 -25.03 -0.82 -13.09
N GLU A 107 -25.77 -0.22 -12.15
CA GLU A 107 -26.70 -0.93 -11.24
C GLU A 107 -26.02 -2.07 -10.42
N ALA A 108 -24.70 -2.01 -10.24
CA ALA A 108 -23.89 -3.07 -9.64
C ALA A 108 -23.50 -2.75 -8.18
N MET A 109 -24.46 -2.32 -7.36
CA MET A 109 -24.17 -1.82 -6.01
C MET A 109 -23.62 -2.91 -5.08
N GLU A 110 -24.05 -4.16 -5.23
CA GLU A 110 -23.52 -5.31 -4.48
C GLU A 110 -22.02 -5.53 -4.73
N ALA A 111 -21.57 -5.31 -5.97
CA ALA A 111 -20.16 -5.41 -6.34
C ALA A 111 -19.31 -4.34 -5.64
N THR A 112 -19.87 -3.17 -5.30
CA THR A 112 -19.18 -2.14 -4.50
C THR A 112 -18.83 -2.70 -3.12
N MET A 113 -19.80 -3.31 -2.43
CA MET A 113 -19.58 -3.89 -1.11
C MET A 113 -18.56 -5.01 -1.16
N MET A 114 -18.62 -5.84 -2.21
CA MET A 114 -17.64 -6.89 -2.43
C MET A 114 -16.23 -6.34 -2.64
N ILE A 115 -16.04 -5.39 -3.57
CA ILE A 115 -14.73 -4.82 -3.90
C ILE A 115 -14.12 -4.10 -2.70
N ILE A 116 -14.88 -3.23 -2.03
CA ILE A 116 -14.38 -2.45 -0.90
C ILE A 116 -14.20 -3.34 0.34
N GLY A 117 -15.17 -4.21 0.62
CA GLY A 117 -15.14 -5.13 1.76
C GLY A 117 -13.99 -6.14 1.68
N MET A 118 -13.81 -6.78 0.51
CA MET A 118 -12.67 -7.67 0.29
C MET A 118 -11.36 -6.88 0.21
N GLY A 119 -11.40 -5.67 -0.37
CA GLY A 119 -10.26 -4.77 -0.42
C GLY A 119 -9.69 -4.41 0.96
N CYS A 120 -10.49 -4.41 2.02
CA CYS A 120 -10.01 -4.22 3.39
C CYS A 120 -9.01 -5.30 3.84
N ILE A 121 -9.07 -6.50 3.24
CA ILE A 121 -8.15 -7.61 3.52
C ILE A 121 -7.02 -7.61 2.49
N PHE A 122 -7.37 -7.58 1.20
CA PHE A 122 -6.39 -7.79 0.14
C PHE A 122 -5.53 -6.56 -0.14
N ALA A 123 -6.06 -5.33 -0.04
CA ALA A 123 -5.25 -4.14 -0.26
C ALA A 123 -4.07 -4.02 0.70
N PRO A 124 -4.21 -4.18 2.04
CA PRO A 124 -3.05 -4.17 2.92
C PRO A 124 -2.10 -5.34 2.65
N LEU A 125 -2.60 -6.54 2.33
CA LEU A 125 -1.74 -7.68 2.00
C LEU A 125 -0.92 -7.42 0.73
N TRP A 126 -1.53 -6.95 -0.35
CA TRP A 126 -0.81 -6.59 -1.57
C TRP A 126 0.19 -5.46 -1.33
N SER A 127 -0.16 -4.50 -0.47
CA SER A 127 0.72 -3.39 -0.08
C SER A 127 1.93 -3.85 0.73
N LEU A 128 1.77 -4.88 1.56
CA LEU A 128 2.89 -5.54 2.23
C LEU A 128 3.85 -6.13 1.19
N PHE A 129 3.34 -6.88 0.22
CA PHE A 129 4.18 -7.44 -0.85
C PHE A 129 4.83 -6.34 -1.70
N PHE A 130 4.11 -5.26 -2.02
CA PHE A 130 4.69 -4.08 -2.65
C PHE A 130 5.84 -3.50 -1.82
N ALA A 131 5.69 -3.32 -0.51
CA ALA A 131 6.74 -2.75 0.33
C ALA A 131 7.99 -3.64 0.37
N LEU A 132 7.80 -4.96 0.44
CA LEU A 132 8.90 -5.92 0.42
C LEU A 132 9.63 -5.93 -0.94
N LEU A 133 8.86 -5.98 -2.04
CA LEU A 133 9.40 -5.98 -3.40
C LEU A 133 10.09 -4.67 -3.76
N TYR A 134 9.49 -3.53 -3.41
CA TYR A 134 10.08 -2.21 -3.67
C TYR A 134 11.44 -2.06 -2.99
N ARG A 135 11.56 -2.53 -1.74
CA ARG A 135 12.83 -2.54 -1.01
C ARG A 135 13.87 -3.47 -1.63
N TRP A 136 13.44 -4.56 -2.25
CA TRP A 136 14.33 -5.52 -2.90
C TRP A 136 14.77 -5.08 -4.29
N LEU A 137 13.90 -4.39 -5.03
CA LEU A 137 14.13 -3.96 -6.42
C LEU A 137 14.81 -2.59 -6.53
N ARG A 138 14.63 -1.70 -5.54
CA ARG A 138 15.20 -0.35 -5.60
C ARG A 138 16.73 -0.41 -5.61
N LEU A 139 17.35 0.37 -6.49
CA LEU A 139 18.80 0.47 -6.55
C LEU A 139 19.35 1.29 -5.36
N ASP A 140 20.56 0.98 -4.91
CA ASP A 140 21.21 1.64 -3.77
C ASP A 140 21.35 3.17 -3.95
N PHE A 141 21.44 3.65 -5.20
CA PHE A 141 21.44 5.09 -5.51
C PHE A 141 20.24 5.83 -4.90
N TYR A 142 19.08 5.19 -4.82
CA TYR A 142 17.83 5.77 -4.30
C TYR A 142 17.70 5.65 -2.77
N THR A 143 18.69 5.10 -2.07
CA THR A 143 18.68 4.95 -0.60
C THR A 143 19.32 6.11 0.16
N SER A 144 19.80 7.13 -0.57
CA SER A 144 20.70 8.21 -0.10
C SER A 144 20.04 9.39 0.58
#